data_AF-D2SDA4-F1
#
_entry.id   AF-D2SDA4-F1
#
_cell.length_a   1.000
_cell.length_b   1.000
_cell.length_c   1.000
_cell.angle_alpha   90.00
_cell.angle_beta   90.00
_cell.angle_gamma   90.00
#
_symmetry.space_group_name_H-M   'P 1'
#
loop_
_entity.id
_entity.type
_entity.pdbx_description
1 polymer ?
#
loop_
_entity_poly.entity_id
_entity_poly.type
_entity_poly.pdbx_seq_one_letter_code
_entity_poly.pdbx_strand_id
1 'polypeptide(L)'
;MLDAWWGDFGGPDGSRQRALLLPRLFFEHFADSSWVVEDADGDLRAFLVGFLSPARPEVGYVHFAGVDPVLQRQGLAGALYRRFAEHVTERGARRLSCMTSPGNTTSLRLHRGLGSTVVPGDGVVDGVPVHRDHDGPGLHRVLFALTLEDGQLPGWRSRSSST
;
A
#
# COMPACT_ATOMS: atom_id res chain seq x y z
N MET A 1 1.07 19.77 2.20
CA MET A 1 2.21 19.19 1.45
C MET A 1 1.83 17.86 0.82
N LEU A 2 1.30 16.90 1.60
CA LEU A 2 0.86 15.60 1.06
C LEU A 2 -0.42 15.64 0.21
N ASP A 3 -1.34 16.58 0.42
CA ASP A 3 -2.62 16.60 -0.29
C ASP A 3 -2.48 16.58 -1.83
N ALA A 4 -1.46 17.27 -2.36
CA ALA A 4 -1.18 17.33 -3.79
C ALA A 4 -0.87 15.95 -4.40
N TRP A 5 -0.41 14.98 -3.61
CA TRP A 5 -0.05 13.65 -4.12
C TRP A 5 -1.24 12.81 -4.56
N TRP A 6 -2.43 13.11 -4.03
CA TRP A 6 -3.69 12.46 -4.40
C TRP A 6 -4.57 13.40 -5.24
N GLY A 7 -4.08 14.57 -5.63
CA GLY A 7 -4.87 15.63 -6.27
C GLY A 7 -6.13 15.96 -5.46
N ASP A 8 -7.22 16.32 -6.17
CA ASP A 8 -8.53 16.60 -5.58
C ASP A 8 -9.36 15.32 -5.34
N PHE A 9 -8.74 14.14 -5.21
CA PHE A 9 -9.48 12.90 -4.98
C PHE A 9 -10.31 12.99 -3.68
N GLY A 10 -11.64 12.95 -3.81
CA GLY A 10 -12.56 13.12 -2.69
C GLY A 10 -12.68 14.57 -2.16
N GLY A 11 -12.10 15.56 -2.85
CA GLY A 11 -12.17 16.97 -2.47
C GLY A 11 -11.61 17.27 -1.07
N PRO A 12 -12.06 18.37 -0.43
CA PRO A 12 -11.60 18.77 0.90
C PRO A 12 -11.85 17.69 1.97
N ASP A 13 -13.00 17.01 1.92
CA ASP A 13 -13.33 15.94 2.86
C ASP A 13 -12.42 14.72 2.68
N GLY A 14 -12.09 14.37 1.42
CA GLY A 14 -11.12 13.31 1.12
C GLY A 14 -9.73 13.62 1.63
N SER A 15 -9.26 14.87 1.50
CA SER A 15 -7.98 15.30 2.08
C SER A 15 -7.98 15.19 3.60
N ARG A 16 -9.06 15.65 4.25
CA ARG A 16 -9.21 15.52 5.71
C ARG A 16 -9.23 14.06 6.16
N GLN A 17 -9.96 13.20 5.46
CA GLN A 17 -10.02 11.76 5.75
C GLN A 17 -8.64 11.11 5.60
N ARG A 18 -7.89 11.41 4.54
CA ARG A 18 -6.53 10.89 4.34
C ARG A 18 -5.57 11.33 5.44
N ALA A 19 -5.64 12.58 5.88
CA ALA A 19 -4.83 13.06 7.00
C ALA A 19 -5.09 12.25 8.29
N LEU A 20 -6.32 11.78 8.49
CA LEU A 20 -6.70 10.93 9.62
C LEU A 20 -6.30 9.46 9.47
N LEU A 21 -5.79 9.04 8.31
CA LEU A 21 -5.28 7.67 8.12
C LEU A 21 -3.90 7.47 8.75
N LEU A 22 -3.17 8.52 9.12
CA LEU A 22 -1.85 8.41 9.74
C LEU A 22 -1.82 9.01 11.16
N PRO A 23 -2.63 8.51 12.11
CA PRO A 23 -2.50 8.90 13.50
C PRO A 23 -1.10 8.54 14.03
N ARG A 24 -0.65 9.31 15.03
CA ARG A 24 0.71 9.23 15.60
C ARG A 24 1.15 7.82 15.99
N LEU A 25 0.20 6.96 16.38
CA LEU A 25 0.45 5.56 16.75
C LEU A 25 1.23 4.78 15.68
N PHE A 26 1.06 5.08 14.38
CA PHE A 26 1.77 4.35 13.32
C PHE A 26 3.28 4.62 13.35
N PHE A 27 3.66 5.84 13.71
CA PHE A 27 5.05 6.24 13.83
C PHE A 27 5.68 5.84 15.17
N GLU A 28 4.86 5.52 16.18
CA GLU A 28 5.33 5.08 17.49
C GLU A 28 5.45 3.56 17.60
N HIS A 29 4.54 2.83 16.94
CA HIS A 29 4.42 1.38 17.12
C HIS A 29 4.73 0.56 15.87
N PHE A 30 4.74 1.17 14.69
CA PHE A 30 4.95 0.48 13.40
C PHE A 30 6.06 1.13 12.56
N ALA A 31 6.94 1.91 13.20
CA ALA A 31 8.08 2.53 12.53
C ALA A 31 9.10 1.51 11.99
N ASP A 32 9.21 0.33 12.62
CA ASP A 32 10.14 -0.72 12.19
C ASP A 32 9.71 -1.40 10.88
N SER A 33 8.43 -1.29 10.54
CA SER A 33 7.76 -1.88 9.37
C SER A 33 7.24 -0.81 8.39
N SER A 34 7.75 0.41 8.52
CA SER A 34 7.41 1.56 7.68
C SER A 34 8.67 2.23 7.13
N TRP A 35 8.60 2.79 5.92
CA TRP A 35 9.73 3.47 5.28
C TRP A 35 9.30 4.78 4.64
N VAL A 36 10.23 5.72 4.64
CA VAL A 36 10.17 6.96 3.88
C VAL A 36 11.30 6.99 2.85
N VAL A 37 11.09 7.73 1.77
CA VAL A 37 12.11 8.10 0.80
C VAL A 37 12.20 9.60 0.85
N GLU A 38 13.39 10.12 1.08
CA GLU A 38 13.70 11.55 1.09
C GLU A 38 14.68 11.84 -0.04
N ASP A 39 14.69 13.08 -0.55
CA ASP A 39 15.73 13.53 -1.46
C ASP A 39 16.96 14.10 -0.72
N ALA A 40 17.89 14.71 -1.47
CA ALA A 40 19.11 15.28 -0.91
C ALA A 40 18.87 16.46 0.05
N ASP A 41 17.73 17.14 -0.09
CA ASP A 41 17.35 18.29 0.75
C ASP A 41 16.53 17.85 1.98
N GLY A 42 16.22 16.56 2.09
CA GLY A 42 15.42 16.00 3.18
C GLY A 42 13.91 16.07 2.94
N ASP A 43 13.47 16.42 1.73
CA ASP A 43 12.05 16.48 1.41
C ASP A 43 11.48 15.07 1.22
N LEU A 44 10.35 14.79 1.87
CA LEU A 44 9.64 13.52 1.71
C LEU A 44 9.16 13.35 0.27
N ARG A 45 9.56 12.25 -0.37
CA ARG A 45 9.29 11.91 -1.78
C ARG A 45 8.41 10.68 -1.96
N ALA A 46 8.46 9.74 -1.04
CA ALA A 46 7.55 8.59 -0.99
C ALA A 46 7.51 8.00 0.42
N PHE A 47 6.47 7.24 0.73
CA PHE A 47 6.41 6.47 1.96
C PHE A 47 5.55 5.22 1.81
N LEU A 48 5.79 4.26 2.70
CA LEU A 48 4.92 3.12 2.96
C LEU A 48 4.83 2.94 4.46
N VAL A 49 3.59 2.89 4.97
CA VAL A 49 3.25 2.53 6.34
C VAL A 49 2.55 1.18 6.31
N GLY A 50 3.09 0.21 7.04
CA GLY A 50 2.58 -1.15 7.10
C GLY A 50 2.93 -1.81 8.42
N PHE A 51 2.35 -2.99 8.66
CA PHE A 51 2.58 -3.76 9.88
C PHE A 51 2.32 -5.25 9.64
N LEU A 52 2.88 -6.12 10.49
CA LEU A 52 2.47 -7.52 10.56
C LEU A 52 1.16 -7.64 11.33
N SER A 53 0.20 -8.41 10.83
CA SER A 53 -1.09 -8.59 11.51
C SER A 53 -0.92 -9.52 12.72
N PRO A 54 -1.23 -9.07 13.95
CA PRO A 54 -1.15 -9.94 15.13
C PRO A 54 -2.20 -11.06 15.11
N ALA A 55 -3.37 -10.79 14.51
CA ALA A 55 -4.46 -11.76 14.41
C ALA A 55 -4.28 -12.75 13.25
N ARG A 56 -3.45 -12.40 12.26
CA ARG A 56 -3.16 -13.21 11.07
C ARG A 56 -1.66 -13.14 10.78
N PRO A 57 -0.83 -13.91 11.51
CA PRO A 57 0.64 -13.80 11.42
C PRO A 57 1.20 -14.02 10.01
N GLU A 58 0.44 -14.66 9.12
CA GLU A 58 0.81 -14.84 7.72
C GLU A 58 0.63 -13.58 6.85
N VAL A 59 0.12 -12.47 7.40
CA VAL A 59 -0.24 -11.24 6.67
C VAL A 59 0.66 -10.07 7.08
N GLY A 60 1.37 -9.53 6.08
CA GLY A 60 1.82 -8.13 6.12
C GLY A 60 0.72 -7.22 5.57
N TYR A 61 0.28 -6.24 6.34
CA TYR A 61 -0.76 -5.29 5.91
C TYR A 61 -0.13 -3.96 5.52
N VAL A 62 -0.29 -3.54 4.25
CA VAL A 62 0.08 -2.19 3.83
C VAL A 62 -1.11 -1.28 4.13
N HIS A 63 -0.93 -0.42 5.12
CA HIS A 63 -1.96 0.49 5.60
C HIS A 63 -2.09 1.71 4.69
N PHE A 64 -0.96 2.37 4.40
CA PHE A 64 -0.97 3.56 3.58
C PHE A 64 0.34 3.74 2.84
N ALA A 65 0.27 4.15 1.57
CA ALA A 65 1.46 4.42 0.77
C ALA A 65 1.21 5.61 -0.14
N GLY A 66 2.24 6.41 -0.34
CA GLY A 66 2.21 7.60 -1.17
C GLY A 66 3.51 7.75 -1.95
N VAL A 67 3.42 8.27 -3.17
CA VAL A 67 4.57 8.66 -3.98
C VAL A 67 4.27 10.02 -4.56
N ASP A 68 5.22 10.94 -4.43
CA ASP A 68 5.19 12.26 -5.07
C ASP A 68 4.84 12.10 -6.56
N PRO A 69 3.78 12.78 -7.06
CA PRO A 69 3.35 12.71 -8.46
C PRO A 69 4.48 12.89 -9.47
N VAL A 70 5.47 13.76 -9.20
CA VAL A 70 6.58 14.01 -10.12
C VAL A 70 7.55 12.82 -10.22
N LEU A 71 7.52 11.93 -9.22
CA LEU A 71 8.35 10.73 -9.12
C LEU A 71 7.57 9.43 -9.38
N GLN A 72 6.28 9.53 -9.70
CA GLN A 72 5.50 8.35 -10.08
C GLN A 72 6.07 7.70 -11.35
N ARG A 73 5.86 6.39 -11.46
CA ARG A 73 6.36 5.55 -12.57
C ARG A 73 7.89 5.42 -12.66
N GLN A 74 8.63 5.89 -11.66
CA GLN A 74 10.08 5.68 -11.54
C GLN A 74 10.46 4.48 -10.66
N GLY A 75 9.48 3.64 -10.27
CA GLY A 75 9.72 2.41 -9.51
C GLY A 75 9.75 2.57 -7.98
N LEU A 76 9.58 3.79 -7.45
CA LEU A 76 9.61 4.05 -5.99
C LEU A 76 8.59 3.22 -5.20
N ALA A 77 7.34 3.15 -5.68
CA ALA A 77 6.32 2.31 -5.04
C ALA A 77 6.77 0.84 -5.00
N GLY A 78 7.29 0.30 -6.11
CA GLY A 78 7.77 -1.07 -6.15
C GLY A 78 8.95 -1.33 -5.22
N ALA A 79 9.86 -0.36 -5.06
CA ALA A 79 10.96 -0.45 -4.10
C ALA A 79 10.47 -0.48 -2.65
N LEU A 80 9.51 0.38 -2.29
CA LEU A 80 8.89 0.39 -0.96
C LEU A 80 8.16 -0.92 -0.64
N TYR A 81 7.34 -1.42 -1.57
CA TYR A 81 6.63 -2.69 -1.40
C TYR A 81 7.57 -3.88 -1.24
N ARG A 82 8.70 -3.88 -1.97
CA ARG A 82 9.72 -4.90 -1.83
C ARG A 82 10.36 -4.87 -0.45
N ARG A 83 10.76 -3.69 0.01
CA ARG A 83 11.37 -3.53 1.33
C ARG A 83 10.43 -4.01 2.44
N PHE A 84 9.14 -3.70 2.32
CA PHE A 84 8.13 -4.22 3.22
C PHE A 84 7.97 -5.74 3.12
N ALA A 85 7.89 -6.29 1.90
CA ALA A 85 7.75 -7.72 1.67
C ALA A 85 8.90 -8.53 2.29
N GLU A 86 10.14 -8.11 2.08
CA GLU A 86 11.33 -8.72 2.67
C GLU A 86 11.21 -8.72 4.20
N HIS A 87 10.94 -7.55 4.77
CA HIS A 87 10.82 -7.36 6.21
C HIS A 87 9.73 -8.23 6.87
N VAL A 88 8.54 -8.33 6.27
CA VAL A 88 7.45 -9.14 6.84
C VAL A 88 7.66 -10.64 6.61
N THR A 89 8.32 -11.04 5.51
CA THR A 89 8.57 -12.46 5.22
C THR A 89 9.61 -13.05 6.17
N GLU A 90 10.66 -12.29 6.50
CA GLU A 90 11.64 -12.67 7.54
C GLU A 90 10.96 -12.98 8.89
N ARG A 91 9.73 -12.49 9.08
CA ARG A 91 8.92 -12.64 10.29
C ARG A 91 7.71 -13.57 10.09
N GLY A 92 7.68 -14.33 8.99
CA GLY A 92 6.72 -15.41 8.76
C GLY A 92 5.52 -15.05 7.90
N ALA A 93 5.39 -13.80 7.44
CA ALA A 93 4.31 -13.44 6.51
C ALA A 93 4.46 -14.17 5.18
N ARG A 94 3.33 -14.58 4.61
CA ARG A 94 3.22 -15.32 3.33
C ARG A 94 2.44 -14.54 2.27
N ARG A 95 1.79 -13.44 2.67
CA ARG A 95 1.06 -12.57 1.76
C ARG A 95 1.06 -11.14 2.25
N LEU A 96 0.95 -10.22 1.30
CA LEU A 96 0.57 -8.83 1.58
C LEU A 96 -0.93 -8.64 1.39
N SER A 97 -1.52 -7.78 2.21
CA SER A 97 -2.91 -7.33 2.07
C SER A 97 -2.98 -5.81 2.15
N CYS A 98 -3.91 -5.23 1.40
CA CYS A 98 -4.18 -3.79 1.41
C CYS A 98 -5.54 -3.52 0.77
N MET A 99 -5.98 -2.26 0.80
CA MET A 99 -7.26 -1.85 0.24
C MET A 99 -7.20 -0.48 -0.43
N THR A 100 -8.18 -0.21 -1.27
CA THR A 100 -8.39 1.11 -1.87
C THR A 100 -9.86 1.36 -2.18
N SER A 101 -10.21 2.61 -2.48
CA SER A 101 -11.55 2.96 -2.97
C SER A 101 -11.69 2.56 -4.45
N PRO A 102 -12.88 2.11 -4.92
CA PRO A 102 -13.08 1.66 -6.30
C PRO A 102 -12.71 2.70 -7.37
N GLY A 103 -12.91 4.00 -7.09
CA GLY A 103 -12.53 5.09 -8.00
C GLY A 103 -11.03 5.39 -8.07
N ASN A 104 -10.19 4.77 -7.24
CA ASN A 104 -8.74 5.02 -7.22
C ASN A 104 -8.01 4.18 -8.28
N THR A 105 -8.18 4.57 -9.54
CA THR A 105 -7.64 3.84 -10.70
C THR A 105 -6.11 3.74 -10.69
N THR A 106 -5.40 4.72 -10.12
CA THR A 106 -3.94 4.70 -9.95
C THR A 106 -3.51 3.57 -9.01
N SER A 107 -4.16 3.44 -7.84
CA SER A 107 -3.92 2.35 -6.90
C SER A 107 -4.27 0.99 -7.52
N LEU A 108 -5.42 0.88 -8.21
CA LEU A 108 -5.81 -0.36 -8.90
C LEU A 108 -4.73 -0.82 -9.90
N ARG A 109 -4.16 0.10 -10.69
CA ARG A 109 -3.11 -0.22 -11.66
C ARG A 109 -1.80 -0.60 -10.97
N LEU A 110 -1.42 0.11 -9.92
CA LEU A 110 -0.21 -0.20 -9.13
C LEU A 110 -0.28 -1.62 -8.56
N HIS A 111 -1.33 -1.96 -7.82
CA HIS A 111 -1.44 -3.26 -7.16
C HIS A 111 -1.52 -4.41 -8.15
N ARG A 112 -2.28 -4.26 -9.25
CA ARG A 112 -2.27 -5.24 -10.35
C ARG A 112 -0.88 -5.41 -10.97
N GLY A 113 -0.15 -4.31 -11.16
CA GLY A 113 1.22 -4.32 -11.67
C GLY A 113 2.23 -4.97 -10.73
N LEU A 114 1.98 -4.96 -9.41
CA LEU A 114 2.75 -5.69 -8.41
C LEU A 114 2.40 -7.19 -8.34
N GLY A 115 1.42 -7.65 -9.14
CA GLY A 115 0.94 -9.03 -9.14
C GLY A 115 -0.17 -9.29 -8.13
N SER A 116 -0.75 -8.26 -7.48
CA SER A 116 -1.84 -8.45 -6.55
C SER A 116 -3.12 -8.87 -7.26
N THR A 117 -3.82 -9.83 -6.67
CA THR A 117 -5.17 -10.21 -7.08
C THR A 117 -6.20 -9.43 -6.27
N VAL A 118 -7.30 -9.03 -6.93
CA VAL A 118 -8.47 -8.47 -6.22
C VAL A 118 -9.18 -9.62 -5.52
N VAL A 119 -9.44 -9.48 -4.23
CA VAL A 119 -10.23 -10.45 -3.47
C VAL A 119 -11.70 -10.33 -3.92
N PRO A 120 -12.38 -11.45 -4.24
CA PRO A 120 -13.79 -11.42 -4.59
C PRO A 120 -14.63 -10.81 -3.46
N GLY A 121 -15.42 -9.80 -3.81
CA GLY A 121 -16.36 -9.16 -2.90
C GLY A 121 -17.81 -9.51 -3.21
N ASP A 122 -18.73 -8.82 -2.54
CA ASP A 122 -20.18 -9.00 -2.66
C ASP A 122 -20.83 -8.01 -3.64
N GLY A 123 -20.06 -7.09 -4.22
CA GLY A 123 -20.54 -6.09 -5.17
C GLY A 123 -19.57 -5.76 -6.30
N VAL A 124 -20.02 -4.91 -7.22
CA VAL A 124 -19.23 -4.37 -8.33
C VAL A 124 -19.53 -2.88 -8.46
N VAL A 125 -18.49 -2.05 -8.61
CA VAL A 125 -18.57 -0.62 -8.91
C VAL A 125 -17.67 -0.34 -10.11
N ASP A 126 -18.20 0.26 -11.17
CA ASP A 126 -17.48 0.56 -12.41
C ASP A 126 -16.67 -0.64 -12.97
N GLY A 127 -17.25 -1.84 -12.87
CA GLY A 127 -16.62 -3.09 -13.31
C GLY A 127 -15.53 -3.63 -12.38
N VAL A 128 -15.32 -3.03 -11.21
CA VAL A 128 -14.35 -3.47 -10.20
C VAL A 128 -15.06 -4.20 -9.05
N PRO A 129 -14.69 -5.44 -8.70
CA PRO A 129 -15.22 -6.12 -7.53
C PRO A 129 -14.95 -5.32 -6.24
N VAL A 130 -15.95 -5.20 -5.38
CA VAL A 130 -15.87 -4.49 -4.10
C VAL A 130 -16.48 -5.30 -2.97
N HIS A 131 -15.99 -5.08 -1.77
CA HIS A 131 -16.70 -5.37 -0.53
C HIS A 131 -17.53 -4.14 -0.16
N ARG A 132 -18.86 -4.28 -0.15
CA ARG A 132 -19.77 -3.20 0.22
C ARG A 132 -19.58 -2.83 1.68
N ASP A 133 -19.75 -1.54 1.93
CA ASP A 133 -19.70 -0.89 3.25
C ASP A 133 -18.53 -1.31 4.16
N HIS A 134 -17.39 -1.69 3.57
CA HIS A 134 -16.26 -2.27 4.30
C HIS A 134 -15.73 -1.33 5.39
N ASP A 135 -15.62 -0.03 5.08
CA ASP A 135 -15.21 1.00 6.03
C ASP A 135 -16.41 1.76 6.64
N GLY A 136 -17.63 1.24 6.47
CA GLY A 136 -18.89 1.87 6.89
C GLY A 136 -19.84 2.19 5.72
N PRO A 137 -21.05 2.71 6.00
CA PRO A 137 -22.09 2.91 5.00
C PRO A 137 -21.62 3.76 3.79
N GLY A 138 -21.73 3.20 2.58
CA GLY A 138 -21.30 3.83 1.33
C GLY A 138 -19.78 3.77 1.08
N LEU A 139 -18.99 3.29 2.05
CA LEU A 139 -17.52 3.26 1.97
C LEU A 139 -17.04 1.89 1.49
N HIS A 140 -17.38 1.58 0.24
CA HIS A 140 -16.98 0.34 -0.42
C HIS A 140 -15.46 0.28 -0.62
N ARG A 141 -14.88 -0.93 -0.52
CA ARG A 141 -13.44 -1.13 -0.70
C ARG A 141 -13.13 -2.26 -1.67
N VAL A 142 -12.09 -2.04 -2.46
CA VAL A 142 -11.42 -3.07 -3.24
C VAL A 142 -10.31 -3.61 -2.36
N LEU A 143 -10.36 -4.90 -2.04
CA LEU A 143 -9.33 -5.57 -1.25
C LEU A 143 -8.35 -6.28 -2.17
N PHE A 144 -7.07 -6.20 -1.83
CA PHE A 144 -6.00 -6.87 -2.57
C PHE A 144 -5.30 -7.91 -1.70
N ALA A 145 -4.93 -9.01 -2.33
CA ALA A 145 -4.00 -9.99 -1.79
C ALA A 145 -2.84 -10.19 -2.76
N LEU A 146 -1.63 -10.23 -2.23
CA LEU A 146 -0.42 -10.59 -2.97
C LEU A 146 0.27 -11.76 -2.26
N THR A 147 0.33 -12.92 -2.89
CA THR A 147 1.12 -14.04 -2.38
C THR A 147 2.60 -13.73 -2.53
N LEU A 148 3.38 -14.03 -1.49
CA LEU A 148 4.83 -13.89 -1.49
C LEU A 148 5.45 -15.26 -1.75
N GLU A 149 6.22 -15.39 -2.82
CA GLU A 149 6.98 -16.60 -3.16
C GLU A 149 8.43 -16.39 -2.70
N ASP A 150 8.95 -17.29 -1.85
CA ASP A 150 10.32 -17.18 -1.28
C ASP A 150 10.66 -15.81 -0.68
N GLY A 151 9.66 -15.09 -0.18
CA GLY A 151 9.81 -13.75 0.40
C GLY A 151 9.97 -12.62 -0.59
N GLN A 152 9.66 -12.84 -1.87
CA GLN A 152 9.76 -11.85 -2.92
C GLN A 152 8.40 -11.56 -3.56
N LEU A 153 8.31 -10.39 -4.19
CA LEU A 153 7.20 -10.06 -5.08
C LEU A 153 7.26 -11.00 -6.30
N PRO A 154 6.11 -11.46 -6.85
CA PRO A 154 6.07 -12.34 -8.01
C PRO A 154 6.86 -11.80 -9.20
N GLY A 155 7.63 -12.66 -9.87
CA GLY A 155 8.40 -12.29 -11.07
C GLY A 155 9.67 -11.48 -10.80
N TRP A 156 10.00 -11.17 -9.55
CA TRP A 156 11.24 -10.53 -9.17
C TRP A 156 12.24 -11.56 -8.64
N ARG A 157 13.37 -11.74 -9.32
CA ARG A 157 14.54 -12.46 -8.78
C ARG A 157 15.46 -11.44 -8.14
N SER A 158 15.90 -11.70 -6.90
CA SER A 158 17.01 -10.94 -6.33
C SER A 158 18.17 -10.96 -7.34
N ARG A 159 18.62 -9.78 -7.80
CA ARG A 159 19.97 -9.70 -8.35
C ARG A 159 20.86 -9.89 -7.14
N SER A 160 21.50 -11.05 -7.03
CA SER A 160 22.56 -11.28 -6.06
C SER A 160 23.52 -10.09 -6.13
N SER A 161 23.65 -9.38 -5.03
CA SER A 161 24.71 -8.40 -4.83
C SER A 161 26.02 -9.18 -4.86
N SER A 162 26.61 -9.32 -6.04
CA SER A 162 27.94 -9.87 -6.19
C SER A 162 28.95 -8.79 -5.80
N THR A 163 29.52 -8.97 -4.60
CA THR A 163 30.77 -8.39 -4.07
C THR A 163 30.78 -6.91 -3.69
#